data_AF-A0A392S884-F1
#
_entry.id   AF-A0A392S884-F1
#
_cell.length_a   1.000
_cell.length_b   1.000
_cell.length_c   1.000
_cell.angle_alpha   90.00
_cell.angle_beta   90.00
_cell.angle_gamma   90.00
#
_symmetry.space_group_name_H-M   'P 1'
#
loop_
_entity.id
_entity.type
_entity.pdbx_description
1 polymer ?
#
loop_
_entity_poly.entity_id
_entity_poly.type
_entity_poly.pdbx_seq_one_letter_code
_entity_poly.pdbx_strand_id
1 'polypeptide(L)' 'DEFPLERGLRQGDPLSPFLFLLTAEGLNVLMKAMVERNVFMGYSVGAQNPVSISHLQFTDDTLLIGVKS' A
#
# COMPACT_ATOMS: atom_id res chain seq x y z
N ASP A 1 5.59 -23.38 26.84
CA ASP A 1 5.79 -23.46 25.38
C ASP A 1 5.19 -22.24 24.69
N GLU A 2 6.04 -21.31 24.29
CA GLU A 2 5.68 -20.21 23.40
C GLU A 2 5.66 -20.72 21.95
N PHE A 3 4.64 -20.34 21.19
CA PHE A 3 4.54 -20.69 19.77
C PHE A 3 5.60 -19.91 18.97
N PRO A 4 6.45 -20.57 18.18
CA PRO A 4 7.35 -19.88 17.28
C PRO A 4 6.54 -19.27 16.13
N LEU A 5 6.36 -17.95 16.16
CA LEU A 5 5.77 -17.18 15.06
C LEU A 5 6.83 -17.02 13.96
N GLU A 6 6.81 -17.91 12.96
CA GLU A 6 7.72 -17.81 11.80
C GLU A 6 7.18 -16.87 10.72
N ARG A 7 5.86 -16.84 10.49
CA ARG A 7 5.17 -16.00 9.48
C ARG A 7 3.76 -15.62 9.93
N GLY A 8 3.40 -14.35 9.73
CA GLY A 8 2.06 -13.82 9.97
C GLY A 8 1.86 -13.21 11.36
N LEU A 9 0.82 -12.39 11.49
CA LEU A 9 0.39 -11.81 12.76
C LEU A 9 -0.67 -12.70 13.39
N ARG A 10 -0.64 -12.80 14.72
CA ARG A 10 -1.61 -13.60 15.45
C ARG A 10 -2.99 -12.94 15.36
N GLN A 11 -3.97 -13.64 14.79
CA GLN A 11 -5.34 -13.15 14.73
C GLN A 11 -5.89 -12.97 16.15
N GLY A 12 -6.51 -11.82 16.42
CA GLY A 12 -6.98 -11.45 17.76
C GLY A 12 -5.91 -10.85 18.67
N ASP A 13 -4.67 -10.70 18.20
CA ASP A 13 -3.67 -9.89 18.89
C ASP A 13 -4.04 -8.40 18.78
N PRO A 14 -4.17 -7.67 19.90
CA PRO A 14 -4.53 -6.25 19.90
C PRO A 14 -3.57 -5.36 19.10
N LEU A 15 -2.33 -5.80 18.83
CA LEU A 15 -1.35 -5.04 18.03
C LEU A 15 -1.48 -5.28 16.53
N SER A 16 -2.12 -6.36 16.09
CA SER A 16 -2.21 -6.70 14.66
C SER A 16 -2.78 -5.56 13.81
N PRO A 17 -3.88 -4.88 14.18
CA PRO A 17 -4.43 -3.78 13.39
C PRO A 17 -3.44 -2.62 13.18
N PHE A 18 -2.65 -2.30 14.21
CA PHE A 18 -1.64 -1.25 14.12
C PHE A 18 -0.53 -1.61 13.13
N LEU A 19 -0.05 -2.86 13.15
CA LEU A 19 0.99 -3.33 12.23
C LEU A 19 0.50 -3.39 10.78
N PHE A 20 -0.77 -3.71 10.54
CA PHE A 20 -1.38 -3.59 9.21
C PHE A 20 -1.36 -2.14 8.70
N LEU A 21 -1.76 -1.17 9.52
CA LEU A 21 -1.72 0.25 9.16
C LEU A 21 -0.30 0.74 8.89
N LEU A 22 0.66 0.33 9.72
CA LEU A 22 2.07 0.68 9.54
C LEU A 22 2.60 0.17 8.19
N THR A 23 2.24 -1.06 7.82
CA THR A 23 2.64 -1.67 6.55
C THR A 23 1.99 -0.94 5.37
N ALA A 24 0.70 -0.60 5.47
CA ALA A 24 -0.01 0.15 4.45
C ALA A 24 0.62 1.54 4.22
N GLU A 25 0.87 2.29 5.30
CA GLU A 25 1.49 3.61 5.19
C GLU A 25 2.94 3.52 4.68
N GLY A 26 3.70 2.50 5.10
CA GLY A 26 5.03 2.23 4.56
C GLY A 26 5.02 2.03 3.03
N LEU A 27 4.05 1.27 2.51
CA LEU A 27 3.88 1.11 1.07
C LEU A 27 3.47 2.41 0.38
N ASN A 28 2.57 3.20 0.98
CA ASN A 28 2.16 4.50 0.47
C ASN A 28 3.36 5.45 0.27
N VAL A 29 4.24 5.52 1.26
CA VAL A 29 5.48 6.32 1.19
C VAL A 29 6.38 5.82 0.06
N LEU A 30 6.57 4.50 -0.07
CA LEU A 30 7.39 3.92 -1.15
C LEU A 30 6.83 4.24 -2.53
N MET A 31 5.51 4.08 -2.72
CA MET A 31 4.86 4.36 -4.00
C MET A 31 4.96 5.84 -4.38
N LYS A 32 4.80 6.76 -3.41
CA LYS A 32 5.03 8.20 -3.63
C LYS A 32 6.46 8.46 -4.12
N ALA A 33 7.46 7.88 -3.45
CA ALA A 33 8.85 8.03 -3.86
C ALA A 33 9.13 7.47 -5.26
N MET A 34 8.49 6.36 -5.66
CA MET A 34 8.62 5.80 -7.01
C MET A 34 8.02 6.71 -8.08
N VAL A 35 6.88 7.35 -7.79
CA VAL A 35 6.25 8.35 -8.67
C VAL A 35 7.12 9.60 -8.79
N GLU A 36 7.62 10.14 -7.68
CA GLU A 36 8.52 11.31 -7.67
C GLU A 36 9.81 11.06 -8.46
N ARG A 37 10.33 9.84 -8.43
CA ARG A 37 11.53 9.43 -9.17
C ARG A 37 11.25 9.05 -10.63
N ASN A 38 10.01 9.19 -11.11
CA ASN A 38 9.56 8.76 -12.44
C ASN A 38 9.86 7.28 -12.75
N VAL A 39 9.99 6.44 -11.72
CA VAL A 39 10.15 4.97 -11.87
C VAL A 39 8.78 4.32 -12.09
N PHE A 40 7.73 4.94 -11.59
CA PHE A 40 6.35 4.50 -11.77
C PHE A 40 5.47 5.70 -12.17
N MET A 41 4.68 5.57 -13.23
CA MET A 41 3.77 6.63 -13.66
C MET A 41 2.34 6.24 -13.27
N GLY A 42 1.77 6.97 -12.31
CA GLY A 42 0.40 6.79 -11.85
C GLY A 42 -0.63 7.05 -12.95
N TYR A 43 -1.85 6.57 -12.72
CA TYR A 43 -2.98 6.77 -13.62
C TYR A 43 -3.83 7.96 -13.17
N SER A 44 -4.11 8.88 -14.09
CA SER A 44 -4.96 10.05 -13.83
C SER A 44 -6.44 9.73 -14.05
N VAL A 45 -7.27 10.02 -13.04
CA VAL A 45 -8.72 9.82 -13.09
C VAL A 45 -9.44 11.16 -12.98
N GLY A 46 -10.46 11.36 -13.84
CA GLY A 46 -11.30 12.57 -13.86
C GLY A 46 -10.97 13.51 -15.02
N ALA A 47 -11.99 14.17 -15.56
CA ALA A 47 -11.85 15.10 -16.68
C ALA A 47 -11.56 16.55 -16.24
N GLN A 48 -12.13 16.98 -15.12
CA GLN A 48 -11.88 18.29 -14.50
C GLN A 48 -11.22 18.04 -13.15
N ASN A 49 -10.05 18.63 -12.92
CA ASN A 49 -9.18 18.39 -11.75
C ASN A 49 -8.77 16.92 -11.59
N PRO A 50 -7.96 16.38 -12.52
CA PRO A 50 -7.56 14.97 -12.49
C PRO A 50 -6.81 14.63 -11.21
N VAL A 51 -7.14 13.47 -10.63
CA VAL A 51 -6.45 12.91 -9.47
C VAL A 51 -5.51 11.82 -9.97
N SER A 52 -4.22 11.96 -9.66
CA SER A 52 -3.24 10.91 -9.95
C SER A 52 -3.29 9.82 -8.89
N ILE A 53 -3.52 8.58 -9.31
CA ILE A 53 -3.60 7.40 -8.46
C ILE A 53 -2.45 6.47 -8.83
N SER A 54 -1.64 6.08 -7.87
CA SER A 54 -0.57 5.08 -8.06
C SER A 54 -0.90 3.73 -7.43
N HIS A 55 -1.69 3.73 -6.37
CA HIS A 55 -2.09 2.53 -5.64
C HIS A 55 -3.40 2.76 -4.88
N LEU A 56 -4.11 1.67 -4.60
CA LEU A 56 -5.28 1.60 -3.71
C LEU A 56 -5.09 0.41 -2.77
N GLN A 57 -5.33 0.62 -1.47
CA GLN A 57 -5.17 -0.41 -0.46
C GLN A 57 -6.45 -0.56 0.37
N PHE A 58 -6.87 -1.80 0.57
CA PHE A 58 -7.98 -2.13 1.44
C PHE A 58 -7.72 -3.51 2.07
N THR A 59 -7.70 -3.57 3.41
CA THR A 59 -7.45 -4.79 4.19
C THR A 59 -6.20 -5.55 3.72
N ASP A 60 -6.40 -6.64 2.98
CA ASP A 60 -5.44 -7.59 2.46
C ASP A 60 -5.16 -7.40 0.96
N ASP A 61 -5.92 -6.54 0.29
CA ASP A 61 -5.79 -6.25 -1.13
C ASP A 61 -5.01 -4.95 -1.38
N THR A 62 -4.12 -5.01 -2.37
CA THR A 62 -3.41 -3.84 -2.89
C THR A 62 -3.44 -3.86 -4.41
N LEU A 63 -3.99 -2.82 -5.00
CA LEU A 63 -3.98 -2.60 -6.45
C LEU A 63 -2.95 -1.53 -6.79
N LEU A 64 -2.04 -1.85 -7.71
CA LEU A 64 -1.12 -0.88 -8.31
C LEU A 64 -1.66 -0.45 -9.67
N ILE A 65 -1.78 0.85 -9.91
CA ILE A 65 -2.40 1.40 -11.11
C ILE A 65 -1.43 2.39 -11.75
N GLY A 66 -1.03 2.11 -12.99
CA GLY A 66 -0.12 2.96 -13.73
C GLY A 66 -0.37 2.91 -15.22
N VAL A 67 0.21 3.88 -15.93
CA VAL A 67 0.19 3.88 -17.40
C VAL A 67 1.31 3.01 -17.95
N LYS A 68 1.06 2.40 -19.11
CA LYS A 68 2.08 1.63 -19.81
C LYS A 68 3.20 2.58 -20.24
N SER A 69 4.45 2.18 -19.93
CA SER A 69 5.65 2.89 -20.37
C SER A 69 5.87 2.78 -21.89
#